data_AF-A0A520ZUR9-F1
#
_entry.id   AF-A0A520ZUR9-F1
#
_cell.length_a   1.000
_cell.length_b   1.000
_cell.length_c   1.000
_cell.angle_alpha   90.00
_cell.angle_beta   90.00
_cell.angle_gamma   90.00
#
_symmetry.space_group_name_H-M   'P 1'
#
loop_
_entity.id
_entity.type
_entity.pdbx_description
1 polymer ?
#
loop_
_entity_poly.entity_id
_entity_poly.type
_entity_poly.pdbx_seq_one_letter_code
_entity_poly.pdbx_strand_id
1 'polypeptide(L)'
;SKNDIDYVYIALPMRAERKIFSILRECRSLGSRIYLVPDLYVFGLHHAEIQSLGKMLLLNFNPHTEWKRGFDVLFSLSVLILSSPLMLLIALLIKLEDRGPVIYRHKRITAAGKEFDCLKFRTMRVGADRELADILENNPEYKEEWEHTFKLKNDPRITRIGKLLRKTSLDEFPQFINVLIGDMSVVGARPIVGGELSAFYGDSAGRYVSMKPGITGPWQVSKRSDVDDYQERVDLDDWYILNYSLWTDIKIILRTIYIMFKRDGAY
;
A
#
# COMPACT_ATOMS: atom_id res chain seq x y z
N SER A 1 -9.58 14.16 46.03
CA SER A 1 -9.83 15.45 45.36
C SER A 1 -10.30 15.15 43.94
N LYS A 2 -11.25 15.90 43.39
CA LYS A 2 -12.19 15.41 42.35
C LYS A 2 -11.64 15.46 40.91
N ASN A 3 -10.36 15.13 40.70
CA ASN A 3 -9.72 14.75 39.44
C ASN A 3 -8.24 14.42 39.70
N ASP A 4 -7.95 13.24 40.26
CA ASP A 4 -6.60 12.67 40.12
C ASP A 4 -6.44 12.26 38.66
N ILE A 5 -5.61 13.00 37.93
CA ILE A 5 -5.33 12.71 36.53
C ILE A 5 -4.09 11.82 36.51
N ASP A 6 -4.25 10.53 36.24
CA ASP A 6 -3.12 9.60 36.14
C ASP A 6 -2.33 9.79 34.82
N TYR A 7 -3.04 10.18 33.76
CA TYR A 7 -2.52 10.21 32.40
C TYR A 7 -2.92 11.47 31.64
N VAL A 8 -1.96 12.07 30.94
CA VAL A 8 -2.18 13.22 30.06
C VAL A 8 -1.64 12.88 28.69
N TYR A 9 -2.50 12.89 27.66
CA TYR A 9 -2.08 12.73 26.26
C TYR A 9 -2.15 14.09 25.57
N ILE A 10 -1.02 14.59 25.09
CA ILE A 10 -0.92 15.85 24.37
C ILE A 10 -0.92 15.53 22.87
N ALA A 11 -2.03 15.80 22.19
CA ALA A 11 -2.20 15.59 20.74
C ALA A 11 -2.29 16.93 20.00
N LEU A 12 -1.36 17.86 20.28
CA LEU A 12 -1.26 19.15 19.62
C LEU A 12 -0.21 19.09 18.50
N PRO A 13 -0.41 19.80 17.37
CA PRO A 13 0.60 19.90 16.32
C PRO A 13 1.87 20.57 16.85
N MET A 14 3.07 20.13 16.43
CA MET A 14 4.35 20.65 16.96
C MET A 14 4.57 22.14 16.72
N ARG A 15 3.88 22.73 15.73
CA ARG A 15 3.85 24.19 15.52
C ARG A 15 3.30 24.96 16.73
N ALA A 16 2.54 24.28 17.61
CA ALA A 16 2.02 24.82 18.86
C ALA A 16 3.00 24.66 20.05
N GLU A 17 4.31 24.74 19.79
CA GLU A 17 5.41 24.54 20.74
C GLU A 17 5.15 25.22 22.08
N ARG A 18 4.84 26.53 22.08
CA ARG A 18 4.58 27.30 23.30
C ARG A 18 3.47 26.70 24.16
N LYS A 19 2.40 26.20 23.52
CA LYS A 19 1.24 25.61 24.20
C LYS A 19 1.58 24.23 24.76
N ILE A 20 2.32 23.42 24.00
CA ILE A 20 2.82 22.11 24.45
C ILE A 20 3.72 22.28 25.68
N PHE A 21 4.67 23.23 25.66
CA PHE A 21 5.53 23.51 26.79
C PHE A 21 4.77 24.02 28.03
N SER A 22 3.76 24.87 27.85
CA SER A 22 2.90 25.33 28.97
C SER A 22 2.19 24.14 29.63
N ILE A 23 1.56 23.28 28.84
CA ILE A 23 0.83 22.10 29.32
C ILE A 23 1.81 21.13 30.00
N LEU A 24 2.97 20.86 29.40
CA LEU A 24 4.00 20.00 30.00
C LEU A 24 4.45 20.52 31.36
N ARG A 25 4.63 21.85 31.51
CA ARG A 25 5.05 22.47 32.77
C ARG A 25 3.97 22.39 33.83
N GLU A 26 2.71 22.69 33.48
CA GLU A 26 1.57 22.61 34.39
C GLU A 26 1.33 21.17 34.86
N CYS A 27 1.24 20.22 33.92
CA CYS A 27 0.98 18.82 34.23
C CYS A 27 2.13 18.13 34.97
N ARG A 28 3.39 18.55 34.78
CA ARG A 28 4.54 17.96 35.50
C ARG A 28 4.43 18.18 37.02
N SER A 29 3.75 19.25 37.45
CA SER A 29 3.51 19.54 38.87
C SER A 29 2.44 18.65 39.53
N LEU A 30 1.67 17.90 38.73
CA LEU A 30 0.54 17.09 39.18
C LEU A 30 0.89 15.60 39.39
N GLY A 31 2.13 15.18 39.10
CA GLY A 31 2.56 13.79 39.25
C GLY A 31 2.02 12.81 38.19
N SER A 32 1.21 13.29 37.25
CA SER A 32 0.63 12.50 36.15
C SER A 32 1.69 12.00 35.15
N ARG A 33 1.46 10.84 34.54
CA ARG A 33 2.26 10.36 33.40
C ARG A 33 1.83 11.10 32.13
N ILE A 34 2.76 11.84 31.54
CA ILE A 34 2.47 12.67 30.37
C ILE A 34 3.05 12.00 29.12
N TYR A 35 2.21 11.82 28.10
CA TYR A 35 2.57 11.33 26.79
C TYR A 35 2.32 12.41 25.76
N LEU A 36 3.31 12.66 24.91
CA LEU A 36 3.16 13.51 23.73
C LEU A 36 2.88 12.60 22.54
N VAL A 37 1.77 12.82 21.84
CA VAL A 37 1.51 12.18 20.56
C VAL A 37 2.35 12.95 19.52
N PRO A 38 3.42 12.36 18.98
CA PRO A 38 4.26 13.05 18.01
C PRO A 38 3.47 13.27 16.73
N ASP A 39 3.74 14.37 16.02
CA ASP A 39 3.32 14.47 14.63
C ASP A 39 4.17 13.54 13.75
N LEU A 40 3.69 13.24 12.54
CA LEU A 40 4.38 12.36 11.57
C LEU A 40 5.85 12.79 11.32
N TYR A 41 6.19 14.06 11.48
CA TYR A 41 7.54 14.59 11.27
C TYR A 41 8.53 14.13 12.34
N VAL A 42 8.12 14.00 13.60
CA VAL A 42 9.00 13.51 14.69
C VAL A 42 9.33 12.02 14.50
N PHE A 43 8.41 11.22 13.93
CA PHE A 43 8.73 9.83 13.57
C PHE A 43 9.80 9.74 12.48
N GLY A 44 9.85 10.70 11.56
CA GLY A 44 10.93 10.80 10.57
C GLY A 44 12.30 11.00 11.21
N LEU A 45 12.40 11.72 12.34
CA LEU A 45 13.65 11.90 13.08
C LEU A 45 14.09 10.64 13.83
N HIS A 46 13.15 9.87 14.39
CA HIS A 46 13.47 8.61 15.09
C HIS A 46 14.06 7.56 14.14
N HIS A 47 13.63 7.57 12.87
CA HIS A 47 14.13 6.65 11.84
C HIS A 47 15.22 7.27 10.96
N ALA A 48 15.64 8.51 11.26
CA ALA A 48 16.70 9.14 10.51
C ALA A 48 18.02 8.44 10.79
N GLU A 49 18.66 7.91 9.75
CA GLU A 49 19.96 7.28 9.88
C GLU A 49 21.04 8.36 9.89
N ILE A 50 21.92 8.34 10.90
CA ILE A 50 23.08 9.22 10.93
C ILE A 50 24.12 8.71 9.94
N GLN A 51 24.42 9.51 8.92
CA GLN A 51 25.48 9.24 7.95
C GLN A 51 26.57 10.31 8.03
N SER A 52 27.77 9.99 7.57
CA SER A 52 28.88 10.94 7.48
C SER A 52 29.19 11.26 6.02
N LEU A 53 29.24 12.54 5.68
CA LEU A 53 29.83 13.03 4.44
C LEU A 53 31.09 13.82 4.79
N GLY A 54 32.23 13.12 4.78
CA GLY A 54 33.51 13.66 5.24
C GLY A 54 33.51 13.92 6.75
N LYS A 55 33.41 15.19 7.15
CA LYS A 55 33.31 15.62 8.57
C LYS A 55 31.90 16.08 8.97
N MET A 56 30.94 16.09 8.04
CA MET A 56 29.57 16.52 8.29
C MET A 56 28.70 15.32 8.70
N LEU A 57 28.01 15.43 9.83
CA LEU A 57 26.90 14.53 10.16
C LEU A 57 25.69 14.91 9.32
N LEU A 58 25.12 13.91 8.65
CA LEU A 58 23.87 14.01 7.90
C LEU A 58 22.82 13.12 8.58
N LEU A 59 21.57 13.58 8.57
CA LEU A 59 20.43 12.76 8.94
C LEU A 59 19.72 12.35 7.65
N ASN A 60 19.76 11.05 7.35
CA ASN A 60 19.04 10.48 6.21
C ASN A 60 17.63 10.09 6.63
N PHE A 61 16.65 10.84 6.15
CA PHE A 61 15.23 10.62 6.45
C PHE A 61 14.55 9.57 5.56
N ASN A 62 15.25 9.06 4.55
CA ASN A 62 14.80 7.98 3.67
C ASN A 62 15.91 6.93 3.56
N PRO A 63 16.28 6.24 4.66
CA PRO A 63 17.36 5.26 4.62
C PRO A 63 17.04 4.16 3.61
N HIS A 64 17.97 3.91 2.70
CA HIS A 64 17.93 2.73 1.85
C HIS A 64 18.19 1.52 2.73
N THR A 65 17.11 0.83 3.02
CA THR A 65 17.15 -0.22 4.00
C THR A 65 17.54 -1.54 3.32
N GLU A 66 18.84 -1.83 3.30
CA GLU A 66 19.39 -3.05 2.67
C GLU A 66 18.77 -4.33 3.25
N TRP A 67 18.42 -4.35 4.55
CA TRP A 67 17.72 -5.48 5.15
C TRP A 67 16.36 -5.73 4.49
N LYS A 68 15.66 -4.66 4.11
CA LYS A 68 14.34 -4.73 3.48
C LYS A 68 14.46 -5.35 2.10
N ARG A 69 15.50 -4.96 1.35
CA ARG A 69 15.79 -5.57 0.06
C ARG A 69 16.11 -7.06 0.18
N GLY A 70 16.94 -7.45 1.16
CA GLY A 70 17.25 -8.84 1.44
C GLY A 70 16.01 -9.66 1.80
N PHE A 71 15.17 -9.14 2.70
CA PHE A 71 13.90 -9.74 3.07
C PHE A 71 12.96 -9.90 1.86
N ASP A 72 12.78 -8.84 1.08
CA ASP A 72 11.90 -8.82 -0.10
C ASP A 72 12.30 -9.89 -1.12
N VAL A 73 13.60 -10.03 -1.40
CA VAL A 73 14.12 -11.02 -2.35
C VAL A 73 13.91 -12.44 -1.82
N LEU A 74 14.28 -12.73 -0.56
CA LEU A 74 14.14 -14.05 0.03
C LEU A 74 12.67 -14.49 0.13
N PHE A 75 11.79 -13.58 0.56
CA PHE A 75 10.36 -13.83 0.66
C PHE A 75 9.75 -14.08 -0.72
N SER A 76 10.02 -13.21 -1.69
CA SER A 76 9.47 -13.32 -3.05
C SER A 76 9.95 -14.58 -3.76
N LEU A 77 11.24 -14.92 -3.62
CA LEU A 77 11.80 -16.15 -4.18
C LEU A 77 11.13 -17.38 -3.58
N SER A 78 10.93 -17.40 -2.26
CA SER A 78 10.24 -18.50 -1.57
C SER A 78 8.81 -18.65 -2.08
N VAL A 79 8.05 -17.55 -2.19
CA VAL A 79 6.68 -17.58 -2.71
C VAL A 79 6.64 -18.06 -4.16
N LEU A 80 7.52 -17.54 -5.03
CA LEU A 80 7.56 -17.93 -6.44
C LEU A 80 7.90 -19.42 -6.62
N ILE A 81 8.86 -19.95 -5.86
CA ILE A 81 9.22 -21.38 -5.93
C ILE A 81 8.04 -22.23 -5.47
N LEU A 82 7.48 -21.95 -4.29
CA LEU A 82 6.38 -22.73 -3.71
C LEU A 82 5.10 -22.66 -4.54
N SER A 83 4.82 -21.51 -5.15
CA SER A 83 3.61 -21.30 -5.97
C SER A 83 3.81 -21.60 -7.45
N SER A 84 5.02 -21.90 -7.91
CA SER A 84 5.31 -22.13 -9.33
C SER A 84 4.43 -23.20 -10.01
N PRO A 85 4.09 -24.35 -9.38
CA PRO A 85 3.22 -25.34 -10.03
C PRO A 85 1.80 -24.78 -10.25
N LEU A 86 1.29 -24.04 -9.26
CA LEU A 86 -0.02 -23.39 -9.34
C LEU A 86 -0.02 -22.26 -10.39
N MET A 87 1.04 -21.45 -10.44
CA MET A 87 1.19 -20.39 -11.43
C MET A 87 1.21 -20.93 -12.86
N LEU A 88 1.88 -22.07 -13.09
CA LEU A 88 1.88 -22.74 -14.40
C LEU A 88 0.49 -23.26 -14.78
N LEU A 89 -0.24 -23.83 -13.83
CA LEU A 89 -1.63 -24.25 -14.05
C LEU A 89 -2.53 -23.06 -14.40
N ILE A 90 -2.43 -21.95 -13.66
CA ILE A 90 -3.16 -20.71 -13.94
C ILE A 90 -2.83 -20.19 -15.34
N ALA A 91 -1.55 -20.18 -15.70
CA ALA A 91 -1.09 -19.75 -17.03
C ALA A 91 -1.71 -20.60 -18.15
N LEU A 92 -1.78 -21.92 -17.97
CA LEU A 92 -2.44 -22.83 -18.90
C LEU A 92 -3.94 -22.55 -19.00
N LEU A 93 -4.64 -22.39 -17.87
CA LEU A 93 -6.08 -22.11 -17.85
C LEU A 93 -6.42 -20.80 -18.58
N ILE A 94 -5.64 -19.74 -18.35
CA ILE A 94 -5.80 -18.46 -19.07
C ILE A 94 -5.60 -18.66 -20.58
N LYS A 95 -4.61 -19.47 -20.98
CA LYS A 95 -4.35 -19.76 -22.40
C LYS A 95 -5.45 -20.60 -23.05
N LEU A 96 -6.04 -21.53 -22.31
CA LEU A 96 -7.13 -22.37 -22.81
C LEU A 96 -8.45 -21.59 -22.98
N GLU A 97 -8.67 -20.53 -22.18
CA GLU A 97 -9.94 -19.79 -22.23
C GLU A 97 -10.09 -18.91 -23.48
N ASP A 98 -9.08 -18.15 -23.88
CA ASP A 98 -9.17 -17.27 -25.07
C ASP A 98 -7.85 -17.13 -25.87
N ARG A 99 -6.83 -17.94 -25.58
CA ARG A 99 -5.49 -17.95 -26.20
C ARG A 99 -4.69 -16.64 -26.09
N GLY A 100 -5.20 -15.63 -25.39
CA GLY A 100 -4.52 -14.36 -25.17
C GLY A 100 -3.27 -14.44 -24.29
N PRO A 101 -2.60 -13.31 -24.01
CA PRO A 101 -1.40 -13.29 -23.17
C PRO A 101 -1.69 -13.71 -21.73
N VAL A 102 -0.76 -14.39 -21.07
CA VAL A 102 -0.94 -14.81 -19.67
C VAL A 102 -0.78 -13.62 -18.71
N ILE A 103 0.23 -12.78 -18.98
CA ILE A 103 0.58 -11.65 -18.13
C ILE A 103 0.01 -10.36 -18.71
N TYR A 104 -0.72 -9.64 -17.88
CA TYR A 104 -1.14 -8.26 -18.09
C TYR A 104 -0.15 -7.31 -17.39
N ARG A 105 0.11 -6.16 -18.01
CA ARG A 105 1.03 -5.14 -17.52
C ARG A 105 0.27 -3.85 -17.32
N HIS A 106 0.26 -3.33 -16.10
CA HIS A 106 -0.35 -2.04 -15.78
C HIS A 106 0.74 -1.06 -15.39
N LYS A 107 0.84 0.08 -16.10
CA LYS A 107 1.74 1.17 -15.72
C LYS A 107 1.39 1.73 -14.34
N ARG A 108 2.36 1.71 -13.44
CA ARG A 108 2.25 2.22 -12.07
C ARG A 108 3.49 3.00 -11.69
N ILE A 109 3.38 3.84 -10.66
CA ILE A 109 4.50 4.63 -10.14
C ILE A 109 5.29 3.82 -9.11
N THR A 110 6.61 3.87 -9.20
CA THR A 110 7.56 3.37 -8.21
C THR A 110 8.42 4.51 -7.64
N ALA A 111 9.43 4.15 -6.84
CA ALA A 111 10.36 5.08 -6.22
C ALA A 111 11.01 6.03 -7.25
N ALA A 112 11.34 7.23 -6.79
CA ALA A 112 11.82 8.36 -7.60
C ALA A 112 10.85 8.80 -8.72
N GLY A 113 9.56 8.45 -8.60
CA GLY A 113 8.50 8.87 -9.53
C GLY A 113 8.55 8.16 -10.88
N LYS A 114 9.31 7.07 -11.00
CA LYS A 114 9.43 6.32 -12.25
C LYS A 114 8.19 5.47 -12.50
N GLU A 115 7.88 5.22 -13.76
CA GLU A 115 6.87 4.24 -14.14
C GLU A 115 7.46 2.84 -14.28
N PHE A 116 6.70 1.83 -13.90
CA PHE A 116 7.02 0.42 -14.11
C PHE A 116 5.79 -0.38 -14.54
N ASP A 117 6.02 -1.55 -15.12
CA ASP A 117 4.96 -2.49 -15.48
C ASP A 117 4.61 -3.38 -14.27
N CYS A 118 3.55 -3.04 -13.56
CA CYS A 118 2.99 -3.89 -12.51
C CYS A 118 2.35 -5.14 -13.14
N LEU A 119 2.96 -6.29 -12.89
CA LEU A 119 2.61 -7.56 -13.52
C LEU A 119 1.42 -8.20 -12.82
N LYS A 120 0.45 -8.69 -13.59
CA LYS A 120 -0.67 -9.49 -13.08
C LYS A 120 -0.98 -10.63 -14.03
N PHE A 121 -1.62 -11.69 -13.53
CA PHE A 121 -2.31 -12.59 -14.44
C PHE A 121 -3.47 -11.84 -15.10
N ARG A 122 -3.66 -12.08 -16.38
CA ARG A 122 -4.77 -11.47 -17.11
C ARG A 122 -6.08 -12.09 -16.63
N THR A 123 -6.96 -11.24 -16.14
CA THR A 123 -8.30 -11.65 -15.68
C THR A 123 -9.41 -11.21 -16.64
N MET A 124 -9.10 -10.38 -17.63
CA MET A 124 -10.06 -9.81 -18.59
C MET A 124 -9.79 -10.32 -20.01
N ARG A 125 -10.83 -10.31 -20.85
CA ARG A 125 -10.72 -10.72 -22.26
C ARG A 125 -9.76 -9.80 -23.03
N VAL A 126 -9.20 -10.31 -24.13
CA VAL A 126 -8.41 -9.46 -25.05
C VAL A 126 -9.31 -8.37 -25.61
N GLY A 127 -8.88 -7.11 -25.55
CA GLY A 127 -9.65 -5.96 -26.04
C GLY A 127 -10.60 -5.33 -25.02
N ALA A 128 -10.54 -5.74 -23.75
CA ALA A 128 -11.37 -5.22 -22.66
C ALA A 128 -11.36 -3.69 -22.50
N ASP A 129 -10.29 -3.00 -22.92
CA ASP A 129 -10.25 -1.52 -22.87
C ASP A 129 -11.16 -0.89 -23.93
N ARG A 130 -11.26 -1.49 -25.12
CA ARG A 130 -12.20 -1.04 -26.16
C ARG A 130 -13.63 -1.37 -25.78
N GLU A 131 -13.83 -2.59 -25.28
CA GLU A 131 -15.14 -3.04 -24.78
C GLU A 131 -15.66 -2.13 -23.66
N LEU A 132 -14.79 -1.56 -22.82
CA LEU A 132 -15.19 -0.60 -21.79
C LEU A 132 -15.81 0.66 -22.39
N ALA A 133 -15.18 1.25 -23.40
CA ALA A 133 -15.70 2.46 -24.03
C ALA A 133 -17.11 2.22 -24.57
N ASP A 134 -17.29 1.09 -25.28
CA ASP A 134 -18.58 0.67 -25.80
C ASP A 134 -19.60 0.43 -24.67
N ILE A 135 -19.20 -0.21 -23.57
CA ILE A 135 -20.09 -0.46 -22.41
C ILE A 135 -20.54 0.85 -21.77
N LEU A 136 -19.62 1.79 -21.53
CA LEU A 136 -19.91 3.06 -20.86
C LEU A 136 -20.74 4.00 -21.75
N GLU A 137 -20.58 3.93 -23.06
CA GLU A 137 -21.41 4.68 -24.00
C GLU A 137 -22.84 4.14 -24.07
N ASN A 138 -23.00 2.82 -24.02
CA ASN A 138 -24.30 2.16 -24.18
C ASN A 138 -25.06 1.89 -22.87
N ASN A 139 -24.44 2.08 -21.69
CA ASN A 139 -25.07 1.82 -20.39
C ASN A 139 -24.83 2.96 -19.39
N PRO A 140 -25.82 3.84 -19.17
CA PRO A 140 -25.72 4.95 -18.23
C PRO A 140 -25.40 4.52 -16.78
N GLU A 141 -25.93 3.39 -16.32
CA GLU A 141 -25.68 2.88 -14.96
C GLU A 141 -24.20 2.50 -14.75
N TYR A 142 -23.59 1.82 -15.73
CA TYR A 142 -22.17 1.48 -15.66
C TYR A 142 -21.28 2.72 -15.76
N LYS A 143 -21.72 3.74 -16.50
CA LYS A 143 -21.02 5.02 -16.61
C LYS A 143 -20.96 5.75 -15.28
N GLU A 144 -22.10 5.89 -14.59
CA GLU A 144 -22.16 6.53 -13.27
C GLU A 144 -21.31 5.76 -12.24
N GLU A 145 -21.41 4.43 -12.20
CA GLU A 145 -20.60 3.60 -11.30
C GLU A 145 -19.09 3.77 -11.56
N TRP A 146 -18.69 3.80 -12.82
CA TRP A 146 -17.30 3.97 -13.24
C TRP A 146 -16.76 5.36 -12.88
N GLU A 147 -17.54 6.42 -13.08
CA GLU A 147 -17.14 7.80 -12.74
C GLU A 147 -16.91 7.97 -11.23
N HIS A 148 -17.68 7.26 -10.40
CA HIS A 148 -17.53 7.32 -8.95
C HIS A 148 -16.40 6.45 -8.39
N THR A 149 -16.21 5.24 -8.93
CA THR A 149 -15.37 4.21 -8.28
C THR A 149 -14.21 3.73 -9.14
N PHE A 150 -14.16 4.13 -10.41
CA PHE A 150 -13.25 3.63 -11.45
C PHE A 150 -13.27 2.10 -11.57
N LYS A 151 -14.41 1.47 -11.21
CA LYS A 151 -14.63 0.02 -11.20
C LYS A 151 -16.10 -0.27 -11.52
N LEU A 152 -16.35 -1.42 -12.11
CA LEU A 152 -17.70 -1.97 -12.25
C LEU A 152 -17.83 -3.17 -11.30
N LYS A 153 -18.88 -3.23 -10.48
CA LYS A 153 -19.12 -4.37 -9.58
C LYS A 153 -19.29 -5.67 -10.36
N ASN A 154 -20.10 -5.64 -11.41
CA ASN A 154 -20.38 -6.77 -12.29
C ASN A 154 -19.79 -6.53 -13.68
N ASP A 155 -18.46 -6.50 -13.76
CA ASP A 155 -17.74 -6.21 -15.00
C ASP A 155 -17.82 -7.40 -15.99
N PRO A 156 -18.49 -7.24 -17.15
CA PRO A 156 -18.70 -8.32 -18.13
C PRO A 156 -17.41 -8.73 -18.84
N ARG A 157 -16.36 -7.89 -18.77
CA ARG A 157 -15.06 -8.13 -19.41
C ARG A 157 -14.23 -9.18 -18.69
N ILE A 158 -14.58 -9.51 -17.44
CA ILE A 158 -13.85 -10.48 -16.61
C ILE A 158 -14.19 -11.90 -17.07
N THR A 159 -13.13 -12.67 -17.34
CA THR A 159 -13.18 -14.10 -17.71
C THR A 159 -13.62 -14.98 -16.53
N ARG A 160 -14.01 -16.23 -16.78
CA ARG A 160 -14.44 -17.15 -15.69
C ARG A 160 -13.27 -17.45 -14.75
N ILE A 161 -12.10 -17.75 -15.32
CA ILE A 161 -10.87 -17.92 -14.53
C ILE A 161 -10.48 -16.61 -13.86
N GLY A 162 -10.63 -15.48 -14.56
CA GLY A 162 -10.37 -14.15 -14.00
C GLY A 162 -11.19 -13.82 -12.75
N LYS A 163 -12.46 -14.24 -12.69
CA LYS A 163 -13.30 -14.08 -11.48
C LYS A 163 -12.70 -14.84 -10.29
N LEU A 164 -12.28 -16.09 -10.49
CA LEU A 164 -11.64 -16.90 -9.46
C LEU A 164 -10.31 -16.26 -9.00
N LEU A 165 -9.48 -15.81 -9.95
CA LEU A 165 -8.19 -15.19 -9.64
C LEU A 165 -8.35 -13.92 -8.81
N ARG A 166 -9.31 -13.04 -9.17
CA ARG A 166 -9.59 -11.82 -8.39
C ARG A 166 -10.13 -12.12 -7.00
N LYS A 167 -11.01 -13.12 -6.86
CA LYS A 167 -11.57 -13.53 -5.57
C LYS A 167 -10.47 -14.00 -4.62
N THR A 168 -9.55 -14.82 -5.14
CA THR A 168 -8.44 -15.42 -4.38
C THR A 168 -7.19 -14.53 -4.31
N SER A 169 -7.19 -13.38 -4.98
CA SER A 169 -6.01 -12.50 -5.18
C SER A 169 -4.81 -13.20 -5.83
N LEU A 170 -5.02 -14.36 -6.45
CA LEU A 170 -3.97 -15.08 -7.17
C LEU A 170 -3.52 -14.32 -8.44
N ASP A 171 -4.33 -13.38 -8.95
CA ASP A 171 -3.94 -12.55 -10.09
C ASP A 171 -2.71 -11.68 -9.82
N GLU A 172 -2.39 -11.41 -8.55
CA GLU A 172 -1.28 -10.54 -8.15
C GLU A 172 0.05 -11.28 -7.95
N PHE A 173 0.09 -12.61 -8.03
CA PHE A 173 1.31 -13.40 -7.83
C PHE A 173 2.47 -13.01 -8.78
N PRO A 174 2.24 -12.64 -10.05
CA PRO A 174 3.32 -12.13 -10.90
C PRO A 174 4.03 -10.89 -10.36
N GLN A 175 3.43 -10.13 -9.43
CA GLN A 175 4.09 -8.97 -8.80
C GLN A 175 5.31 -9.38 -7.95
N PHE A 176 5.41 -10.63 -7.48
CA PHE A 176 6.63 -11.10 -6.83
C PHE A 176 7.85 -11.07 -7.77
N ILE A 177 7.63 -11.14 -9.09
CA ILE A 177 8.69 -10.91 -10.08
C ILE A 177 9.10 -9.43 -10.11
N ASN A 178 8.15 -8.49 -10.01
CA ASN A 178 8.48 -7.06 -9.87
C ASN A 178 9.28 -6.79 -8.59
N VAL A 179 9.00 -7.52 -7.51
CA VAL A 179 9.82 -7.44 -6.30
C VAL A 179 11.24 -7.94 -6.60
N LEU A 180 11.42 -9.09 -7.26
CA LEU A 180 12.77 -9.56 -7.62
C LEU A 180 13.52 -8.59 -8.55
N ILE A 181 12.85 -7.99 -9.53
CA ILE A 181 13.43 -6.97 -10.43
C ILE A 181 13.82 -5.70 -9.64
N GLY A 182 13.08 -5.40 -8.57
CA GLY A 182 13.33 -4.23 -7.73
C GLY A 182 12.43 -3.06 -8.03
N ASP A 183 11.32 -3.25 -8.75
CA ASP A 183 10.30 -2.22 -8.95
C ASP A 183 9.36 -2.09 -7.74
N MET A 184 9.19 -3.18 -6.99
CA MET A 184 8.30 -3.29 -5.84
C MET A 184 9.01 -3.84 -4.60
N SER A 185 8.31 -3.74 -3.48
CA SER A 185 8.60 -4.38 -2.18
C SER A 185 7.47 -5.36 -1.83
N VAL A 186 7.69 -6.30 -0.91
CA VAL A 186 6.61 -7.19 -0.45
C VAL A 186 5.56 -6.38 0.32
N VAL A 187 6.02 -5.49 1.20
CA VAL A 187 5.18 -4.58 1.99
C VAL A 187 5.54 -3.14 1.66
N GLY A 188 4.52 -2.30 1.43
CA GLY A 188 4.68 -0.94 0.94
C GLY A 188 3.35 -0.25 0.68
N ALA A 189 3.42 1.04 0.34
CA ALA A 189 2.28 1.78 -0.17
C ALA A 189 1.74 1.11 -1.43
N ARG A 190 0.43 1.14 -1.66
CA ARG A 190 -0.17 0.48 -2.83
C ARG A 190 0.38 1.10 -4.14
N PRO A 191 0.71 0.31 -5.17
CA PRO A 191 1.10 0.86 -6.47
C PRO A 191 -0.08 1.62 -7.11
N ILE A 192 0.13 2.89 -7.45
CA ILE A 192 -0.88 3.79 -8.04
C ILE A 192 -0.52 4.19 -9.47
N VAL A 193 -1.50 4.65 -10.24
CA VAL A 193 -1.23 5.27 -11.54
C VAL A 193 -0.77 6.72 -11.36
N GLY A 194 -0.09 7.29 -12.35
CA GLY A 194 0.35 8.70 -12.30
C GLY A 194 -0.79 9.68 -12.04
N GLY A 195 -1.97 9.45 -12.63
CA GLY A 195 -3.16 10.28 -12.40
C GLY A 195 -3.64 10.28 -10.95
N GLU A 196 -3.58 9.13 -10.26
CA GLU A 196 -3.93 9.01 -8.83
C GLU A 196 -2.93 9.81 -7.98
N LEU A 197 -1.63 9.71 -8.30
CA LEU A 197 -0.58 10.46 -7.59
C LEU A 197 -0.81 11.97 -7.70
N SER A 198 -1.06 12.48 -8.91
CA SER A 198 -1.28 13.91 -9.14
C SER A 198 -2.58 14.44 -8.53
N ALA A 199 -3.64 13.62 -8.50
CA ALA A 199 -4.96 14.06 -8.06
C ALA A 199 -5.12 14.07 -6.54
N PHE A 200 -4.50 13.11 -5.83
CA PHE A 200 -4.84 12.85 -4.43
C PHE A 200 -3.68 12.96 -3.44
N TYR A 201 -2.44 12.75 -3.86
CA TYR A 201 -1.33 12.69 -2.89
C TYR A 201 -0.81 14.08 -2.49
N GLY A 202 -0.99 15.11 -3.32
CA GLY A 202 -0.61 16.49 -2.99
C GLY A 202 0.80 16.59 -2.39
N ASP A 203 0.90 17.13 -1.17
CA ASP A 203 2.16 17.28 -0.41
C ASP A 203 2.83 15.94 -0.06
N SER A 204 2.05 14.85 0.02
CA SER A 204 2.55 13.50 0.30
C SER A 204 3.12 12.79 -0.94
N ALA A 205 3.00 13.37 -2.14
CA ALA A 205 3.50 12.76 -3.37
C ALA A 205 5.01 12.49 -3.31
N GLY A 206 5.78 13.44 -2.77
CA GLY A 206 7.24 13.28 -2.56
C GLY A 206 7.59 12.15 -1.59
N ARG A 207 6.75 11.96 -0.56
CA ARG A 207 6.91 10.86 0.41
C ARG A 207 6.57 9.52 -0.23
N TYR A 208 5.46 9.44 -0.96
CA TYR A 208 5.07 8.23 -1.68
C TYR A 208 6.21 7.72 -2.59
N VAL A 209 6.82 8.61 -3.37
CA VAL A 209 7.91 8.23 -4.29
C VAL A 209 9.27 8.08 -3.62
N SER A 210 9.40 8.31 -2.30
CA SER A 210 10.65 8.05 -1.58
C SER A 210 10.89 6.56 -1.34
N MET A 211 9.86 5.73 -1.52
CA MET A 211 9.88 4.30 -1.28
C MET A 211 9.25 3.51 -2.44
N LYS A 212 9.65 2.25 -2.60
CA LYS A 212 9.02 1.33 -3.56
C LYS A 212 7.63 0.93 -3.07
N PRO A 213 6.61 0.86 -3.95
CA PRO A 213 5.30 0.38 -3.58
C PRO A 213 5.32 -1.11 -3.21
N GLY A 214 4.34 -1.52 -2.42
CA GLY A 214 4.19 -2.88 -1.90
C GLY A 214 3.15 -3.71 -2.64
N ILE A 215 3.35 -5.02 -2.66
CA ILE A 215 2.27 -5.97 -3.02
C ILE A 215 1.12 -5.82 -2.00
N THR A 216 1.46 -5.87 -0.71
CA THR A 216 0.53 -5.57 0.39
C THR A 216 0.97 -4.33 1.16
N GLY A 217 0.09 -3.81 2.01
CA GLY A 217 0.30 -2.55 2.70
C GLY A 217 -0.73 -2.29 3.81
N PRO A 218 -0.51 -1.23 4.60
CA PRO A 218 -1.37 -0.87 5.74
C PRO A 218 -2.82 -0.64 5.31
N TRP A 219 -3.04 0.03 4.19
CA TRP A 219 -4.37 0.25 3.64
C TRP A 219 -5.06 -1.06 3.23
N GLN A 220 -4.36 -1.93 2.50
CA GLN A 220 -4.90 -3.22 2.04
C GLN A 220 -5.44 -4.07 3.21
N VAL A 221 -4.79 -4.00 4.38
CA VAL A 221 -5.18 -4.76 5.58
C VAL A 221 -6.12 -4.01 6.52
N SER A 222 -6.31 -2.70 6.33
CA SER A 222 -7.09 -1.83 7.23
C SER A 222 -8.45 -1.43 6.71
N LYS A 223 -8.85 -1.83 5.48
CA LYS A 223 -10.19 -1.59 4.93
C LYS A 223 -11.29 -1.94 5.94
N ARG A 224 -12.01 -0.91 6.41
CA ARG A 224 -13.04 -1.02 7.46
C ARG A 224 -14.47 -0.67 6.98
N SER A 225 -14.66 -0.13 5.78
CA SER A 225 -15.99 0.22 5.24
C SER A 225 -15.98 0.48 3.74
N ASP A 226 -17.15 0.40 3.10
CA ASP A 226 -17.37 0.66 1.65
C ASP A 226 -17.31 2.15 1.26
N VAL A 227 -17.09 3.05 2.22
CA VAL A 227 -16.83 4.47 1.98
C VAL A 227 -15.34 4.70 2.24
N ASP A 228 -14.53 4.43 1.22
CA ASP A 228 -13.07 4.60 1.26
C ASP A 228 -12.77 6.12 1.14
N ASP A 229 -12.42 6.81 2.23
CA ASP A 229 -11.80 8.14 2.16
C ASP A 229 -10.39 7.98 1.58
N TYR A 230 -10.14 8.59 0.42
CA TYR A 230 -8.82 8.53 -0.21
C TYR A 230 -7.75 9.17 0.68
N GLN A 231 -8.11 10.17 1.50
CA GLN A 231 -7.18 10.80 2.43
C GLN A 231 -6.71 9.80 3.50
N GLU A 232 -7.60 8.98 4.07
CA GLU A 232 -7.21 7.94 5.04
C GLU A 232 -6.21 6.96 4.44
N ARG A 233 -6.36 6.62 3.16
CA ARG A 233 -5.40 5.81 2.43
C ARG A 233 -4.03 6.47 2.33
N VAL A 234 -3.98 7.76 1.97
CA VAL A 234 -2.73 8.53 1.89
C VAL A 234 -2.06 8.60 3.26
N ASP A 235 -2.83 8.83 4.31
CA ASP A 235 -2.33 8.91 5.70
C ASP A 235 -1.74 7.58 6.17
N LEU A 236 -2.35 6.45 5.79
CA LEU A 236 -1.83 5.11 6.10
C LEU A 236 -0.54 4.79 5.33
N ASP A 237 -0.47 5.17 4.04
CA ASP A 237 0.75 5.03 3.24
C ASP A 237 1.88 5.88 3.84
N ASP A 238 1.61 7.13 4.20
CA ASP A 238 2.54 8.04 4.86
C ASP A 238 3.04 7.50 6.20
N TRP A 239 2.11 7.02 7.03
CA TRP A 239 2.44 6.40 8.31
C TRP A 239 3.40 5.23 8.12
N TYR A 240 3.14 4.36 7.13
CA TYR A 240 4.00 3.21 6.88
C TYR A 240 5.39 3.64 6.37
N ILE A 241 5.49 4.60 5.46
CA ILE A 241 6.79 5.10 4.98
C ILE A 241 7.65 5.65 6.14
N LEU A 242 7.01 6.20 7.17
CA LEU A 242 7.69 6.76 8.34
C LEU A 242 7.92 5.75 9.48
N ASN A 243 7.29 4.58 9.45
CA ASN A 243 7.29 3.62 10.56
C ASN A 243 7.55 2.16 10.12
N TYR A 244 8.01 1.95 8.89
CA TYR A 244 8.30 0.61 8.42
C TYR A 244 9.44 0.01 9.22
N SER A 245 9.25 -1.24 9.59
CA SER A 245 10.24 -2.06 10.28
C SER A 245 9.97 -3.51 9.90
N LEU A 246 10.94 -4.39 10.12
CA LEU A 246 10.74 -5.82 9.88
C LEU A 246 9.50 -6.35 10.62
N TRP A 247 9.27 -5.87 11.85
CA TRP A 247 8.11 -6.27 12.65
C TRP A 247 6.79 -5.72 12.10
N THR A 248 6.77 -4.47 11.63
CA THR A 248 5.61 -3.88 10.95
C THR A 248 5.27 -4.67 9.68
N ASP A 249 6.28 -5.05 8.89
CA ASP A 249 6.12 -5.85 7.67
C ASP A 249 5.53 -7.23 7.98
N ILE A 250 6.10 -7.95 8.96
CA ILE A 250 5.58 -9.26 9.39
C ILE A 250 4.10 -9.15 9.83
N LYS A 251 3.75 -8.14 10.61
CA LYS A 251 2.35 -7.90 11.03
C LYS A 251 1.42 -7.69 9.83
N ILE A 252 1.83 -6.88 8.85
CA ILE A 252 1.02 -6.62 7.66
C ILE A 252 0.88 -7.89 6.82
N ILE A 253 1.95 -8.67 6.65
CA ILE A 253 1.91 -9.96 5.91
C ILE A 253 0.95 -10.94 6.59
N LEU A 254 1.08 -11.16 7.90
CA LEU A 254 0.20 -12.07 8.65
C LEU A 254 -1.26 -11.62 8.58
N ARG A 255 -1.51 -10.32 8.67
CA ARG A 255 -2.87 -9.77 8.56
C ARG A 255 -3.42 -9.90 7.14
N THR A 256 -2.57 -9.79 6.12
CA THR A 256 -2.94 -10.04 4.71
C THR A 256 -3.41 -11.49 4.55
N ILE A 257 -2.63 -12.45 5.04
CA ILE A 257 -2.96 -13.88 5.00
C ILE A 257 -4.28 -14.14 5.74
N TYR A 258 -4.46 -13.58 6.93
CA TYR A 258 -5.69 -13.72 7.71
C TYR A 258 -6.92 -13.19 6.97
N ILE A 259 -6.83 -12.01 6.35
CA ILE A 259 -7.94 -11.41 5.60
C ILE A 259 -8.28 -12.24 4.36
N MET A 260 -7.28 -12.79 3.67
CA MET A 260 -7.51 -13.68 2.52
C MET A 260 -8.31 -14.91 2.93
N PHE A 261 -7.95 -15.58 4.03
CA PHE A 261 -8.70 -16.74 4.53
C PHE A 261 -10.08 -16.37 5.10
N LYS A 262 -10.23 -15.20 5.73
CA LYS A 262 -11.53 -14.76 6.27
C LYS A 262 -12.53 -14.41 5.17
N ARG A 263 -12.06 -13.87 4.03
CA ARG A 263 -12.90 -13.61 2.85
C ARG A 263 -13.48 -14.89 2.26
N ASP A 264 -12.81 -16.04 2.39
CA ASP A 264 -13.36 -17.34 2.01
C ASP A 264 -14.50 -17.83 2.94
N GLY A 265 -14.71 -17.18 4.09
CA GLY A 265 -15.80 -17.48 5.04
C GLY A 265 -16.95 -16.47 5.06
N ALA A 266 -16.91 -15.41 4.24
CA ALA A 266 -17.91 -14.34 4.20
C ALA A 266 -18.48 -14.13 2.77
N TYR A 267 -18.79 -15.25 2.11
CA TYR A 267 -19.66 -15.31 0.93
C TYR A 267 -20.80 -16.27 1.20
#